data_AF-A0A820LIP0-F1
#
_entry.id   AF-A0A820LIP0-F1
#
_cell.length_a   1.000
_cell.length_b   1.000
_cell.length_c   1.000
_cell.angle_alpha   90.00
_cell.angle_beta   90.00
_cell.angle_gamma   90.00
#
_symmetry.space_group_name_H-M   'P 1'
#
loop_
_entity.id
_entity.type
_entity.pdbx_description
1 polymer ?
#
loop_
_entity_poly.entity_id
_entity_poly.type
_entity_poly.pdbx_seq_one_letter_code
_entity_poly.pdbx_strand_id
1 'polypeptide(L)' 'MRETILPPYHPYIGQSCYQLSVLCEEQGQYDLALEYAYRALTIYEKKPSNNRKVICDVQNIIKRLYKESNIQI' A
#
# COMPACT_ATOMS: atom_id res chain seq x y z
N MET A 1 32.04 -6.60 1.28
CA MET A 1 31.03 -5.58 1.58
C MET A 1 29.71 -6.30 1.80
N ARG A 2 29.06 -6.04 2.92
CA ARG A 2 27.94 -6.83 3.44
C ARG A 2 26.67 -6.28 2.79
N GLU A 3 26.29 -6.82 1.64
CA GLU A 3 24.94 -6.67 1.11
C GLU A 3 23.98 -7.23 2.15
N THR A 4 23.49 -6.36 3.02
CA THR A 4 22.41 -6.67 3.94
C THR A 4 21.17 -6.87 3.08
N ILE A 5 20.95 -8.13 2.71
CA ILE A 5 19.72 -8.67 2.15
C ILE A 5 18.62 -8.38 3.18
N LEU A 6 18.07 -7.17 3.15
CA LEU A 6 16.79 -6.87 3.78
C LEU A 6 15.80 -7.84 3.12
N PRO A 7 15.19 -8.76 3.87
CA PRO A 7 14.28 -9.72 3.27
C PRO A 7 13.20 -8.94 2.50
N PRO A 8 12.81 -9.37 1.29
CA PRO A 8 11.94 -8.63 0.36
C PRO A 8 10.51 -8.34 0.88
N TYR A 9 10.25 -8.66 2.14
CA TYR A 9 9.02 -8.44 2.89
C TYR A 9 9.25 -7.66 4.18
N HIS A 10 10.27 -6.80 4.21
CA HIS A 10 10.46 -5.91 5.34
C HIS A 10 9.26 -4.94 5.41
N PRO A 11 8.65 -4.72 6.59
CA PRO A 11 7.53 -3.80 6.75
C PRO A 11 7.78 -2.38 6.21
N TYR A 12 9.05 -1.99 6.05
CA TYR A 12 9.45 -0.74 5.39
C TYR A 12 9.08 -0.69 3.91
N ILE A 13 9.15 -1.81 3.18
CA ILE A 13 8.74 -1.85 1.75
C ILE A 13 7.23 -1.63 1.64
N GLY A 14 6.44 -2.29 2.50
CA GLY A 14 5.00 -2.06 2.59
C GLY A 14 4.68 -0.59 2.94
N GLN A 15 5.49 0.01 3.81
CA GLN A 15 5.29 1.39 4.27
C GLN A 15 5.60 2.39 3.16
N SER A 16 6.68 2.17 2.41
CA SER A 16 7.00 2.97 1.23
C SER A 16 5.91 2.85 0.16
N CYS A 17 5.39 1.65 -0.12
CA CYS A 17 4.26 1.49 -1.04
C CYS A 17 3.00 2.21 -0.55
N TYR A 18 2.68 2.15 0.74
CA TYR A 18 1.56 2.90 1.31
C TYR A 18 1.74 4.42 1.14
N GLN A 19 2.92 4.95 1.44
CA GLN A 19 3.22 6.38 1.25
C GLN A 19 3.14 6.80 -0.22
N LEU A 20 3.64 5.97 -1.14
CA LEU A 20 3.51 6.22 -2.58
C LEU A 20 2.05 6.24 -3.02
N SER A 21 1.19 5.38 -2.45
CA SER A 21 -0.24 5.39 -2.76
C SER A 21 -0.92 6.71 -2.37
N VAL A 22 -0.61 7.25 -1.20
CA VAL A 22 -1.11 8.55 -0.72
C VAL A 22 -0.59 9.67 -1.62
N LEU A 23 0.71 9.66 -1.95
CA LEU A 23 1.29 10.69 -2.81
C LEU A 23 0.70 10.68 -4.23
N CYS A 24 0.37 9.50 -4.75
CA CYS A 24 -0.30 9.37 -6.05
C CYS A 24 -1.75 9.84 -5.99
N GLU A 25 -2.45 9.60 -4.88
CA GLU A 25 -3.79 10.14 -4.62
C GLU A 25 -3.79 11.68 -4.63
N GLU A 26 -2.84 12.30 -3.93
CA GLU A 26 -2.69 13.76 -3.89
C GLU A 26 -2.37 14.36 -5.28
N GLN A 27 -1.74 13.57 -6.16
CA GLN A 27 -1.48 13.93 -7.55
C GLN A 27 -2.65 13.65 -8.51
N GLY A 28 -3.76 13.08 -8.03
CA GLY A 28 -4.90 12.67 -8.84
C GLY A 28 -4.65 11.43 -9.72
N GLN A 29 -3.55 10.72 -9.48
CA GLN A 29 -3.17 9.50 -10.21
C GLN A 29 -3.77 8.27 -9.53
N TYR A 30 -5.09 8.13 -9.58
CA TYR A 30 -5.83 7.11 -8.82
C TYR A 30 -5.47 5.66 -9.22
N ASP A 31 -5.24 5.38 -10.50
CA ASP A 31 -4.81 4.05 -10.96
C ASP A 31 -3.47 3.63 -10.35
N LEU A 32 -2.50 4.55 -10.35
CA LEU A 32 -1.17 4.31 -9.79
C LEU A 32 -1.23 4.21 -8.26
N ALA A 33 -2.09 5.01 -7.62
CA ALA A 33 -2.36 4.93 -6.19
C ALA A 33 -2.92 3.56 -5.80
N LEU A 34 -3.86 3.02 -6.58
CA LEU A 34 -4.41 1.68 -6.37
C LEU A 34 -3.34 0.61 -6.51
N GLU A 35 -2.49 0.66 -7.55
CA GLU A 35 -1.40 -0.30 -7.74
C GLU A 35 -0.47 -0.35 -6.51
N TYR A 36 -0.05 0.82 -6.02
CA TYR A 36 0.81 0.90 -4.83
C TYR A 36 0.11 0.44 -3.56
N ALA A 37 -1.18 0.77 -3.38
CA ALA A 37 -1.95 0.33 -2.22
C ALA A 37 -2.14 -1.20 -2.19
N TYR A 38 -2.42 -1.84 -3.34
CA TYR A 38 -2.49 -3.30 -3.45
C TYR A 38 -1.15 -3.97 -3.20
N ARG A 39 -0.05 -3.36 -3.65
CA ARG A 39 1.30 -3.87 -3.40
C ARG A 39 1.66 -3.79 -1.91
N ALA A 40 1.28 -2.70 -1.23
CA ALA A 40 1.41 -2.57 0.23
C ALA A 40 0.60 -3.65 0.96
N LEU A 41 -0.67 -3.85 0.54
CA LEU A 41 -1.56 -4.86 1.12
C LEU A 41 -0.95 -6.26 1.03
N THR A 42 -0.47 -6.64 -0.16
CA THR A 42 0.17 -7.95 -0.41
C THR A 42 1.37 -8.21 0.50
N ILE A 43 2.17 -7.17 0.79
CA ILE A 43 3.33 -7.27 1.68
C ILE A 43 2.88 -7.44 3.14
N TYR A 44 1.89 -6.66 3.58
CA TYR A 44 1.41 -6.71 4.95
C TYR A 44 0.60 -7.97 5.27
N GLU A 45 -0.13 -8.51 4.29
CA GLU A 45 -0.85 -9.78 4.39
C GLU A 45 0.07 -11.00 4.53
N LYS A 46 1.36 -10.90 4.19
CA LYS A 46 2.32 -11.97 4.47
C LYS A 46 2.59 -12.18 5.96
N LYS A 47 2.39 -11.14 6.78
CA LYS A 47 2.52 -11.18 8.25
C LYS A 47 1.41 -10.35 8.91
N PRO A 48 0.15 -10.81 8.86
CA PRO A 48 -1.00 -10.01 9.24
C PRO A 48 -1.06 -9.76 10.76
N SER A 49 -0.50 -10.67 11.57
CA SER A 49 -0.47 -10.58 13.04
C SER A 49 0.21 -9.30 13.54
N ASN A 50 1.27 -8.85 12.87
CA ASN A 50 2.04 -7.66 13.27
C ASN A 50 1.58 -6.38 12.56
N ASN A 51 0.83 -6.52 11.47
CA ASN A 51 0.50 -5.41 10.56
C ASN A 51 -1.00 -5.12 10.45
N ARG A 52 -1.85 -5.75 11.27
CA ARG A 52 -3.32 -5.64 11.21
C ARG A 52 -3.80 -4.19 11.09
N LYS A 53 -3.24 -3.27 11.89
CA LYS A 53 -3.63 -1.85 11.85
C LYS A 53 -3.35 -1.25 10.47
N VAL A 54 -2.15 -1.46 9.94
CA VAL A 54 -1.73 -0.94 8.63
C VAL A 54 -2.54 -1.57 7.49
N ILE A 55 -2.92 -2.83 7.59
CA ILE A 55 -3.82 -3.49 6.64
C ILE A 55 -5.17 -2.76 6.58
N CYS A 56 -5.76 -2.43 7.74
CA CYS A 56 -7.00 -1.66 7.78
C CYS A 56 -6.84 -0.27 7.16
N ASP A 57 -5.72 0.41 7.43
CA ASP A 57 -5.43 1.72 6.84
C ASP A 57 -5.30 1.65 5.31
N VAL A 58 -4.55 0.67 4.79
CA VAL A 58 -4.40 0.42 3.34
C VAL A 58 -5.74 0.11 2.70
N GLN A 59 -6.56 -0.75 3.32
CA GLN A 59 -7.90 -1.07 2.81
C GLN A 59 -8.84 0.15 2.78
N ASN A 60 -8.71 1.06 3.74
CA ASN A 60 -9.47 2.31 3.75
C ASN A 60 -9.04 3.24 2.61
N ILE A 61 -7.73 3.34 2.35
CA ILE A 61 -7.21 4.09 1.18
C ILE A 61 -7.76 3.51 -0.11
N ILE A 62 -7.69 2.18 -0.30
CA ILE A 62 -8.21 1.52 -1.51
C ILE A 62 -9.69 1.89 -1.74
N LYS A 63 -10.53 1.80 -0.71
CA LYS A 63 -11.95 2.20 -0.79
C LYS A 63 -12.13 3.66 -1.17
N ARG A 64 -11.30 4.56 -0.62
CA ARG A 64 -11.34 6.00 -0.95
C ARG A 64 -10.93 6.23 -2.40
N LEU A 65 -9.83 5.63 -2.84
CA LEU A 65 -9.35 5.72 -4.22
C LEU A 65 -10.39 5.23 -5.23
N TYR A 66 -11.08 4.12 -4.95
CA TYR A 66 -12.17 3.64 -5.81
C TYR A 66 -13.35 4.61 -5.91
N LYS A 67 -13.68 5.30 -4.81
CA LYS A 67 -14.73 6.31 -4.80
C LYS A 67 -14.35 7.53 -5.62
N GLU A 68 -13.10 7.99 -5.48
CA GLU A 68 -12.56 9.14 -6.21
C GLU A 68 -12.34 8.83 -7.71
N SER A 69 -11.98 7.59 -8.04
CA SER A 69 -11.77 7.15 -9.43
C SER A 69 -13.08 6.96 -10.22
N ASN A 70 -14.25 7.20 -9.61
CA ASN A 70 -15.58 7.12 -10.25
C ASN A 70 -15.90 5.75 -10.91
N ILE A 71 -15.22 4.69 -10.48
CA ILE A 71 -15.50 3.31 -10.92
C ILE A 71 -16.51 2.76 -9.91
N GLN A 72 -17.80 2.93 -10.23
CA GLN A 72 -18.87 2.38 -9.41
C GLN A 72 -18.84 0.84 -9.46
N ILE A 73 -18.97 0.23 -8.28
CA ILE A 73 -19.24 -1.20 -8.10
C ILE A 73 -20.63 -1.57 -8.60
#